data_AF-A0A8J7JH18-F1
#
_entry.id   AF-A0A8J7JH18-F1
#
_cell.length_a   1.000
_cell.length_b   1.000
_cell.length_c   1.000
_cell.angle_alpha   90.00
_cell.angle_beta   90.00
_cell.angle_gamma   90.00
#
_symmetry.space_group_name_H-M   'P 1'
#
loop_
_entity.id
_entity.type
_entity.pdbx_description
1 polymer ?
#
loop_
_entity_poly.entity_id
_entity_poly.type
_entity_poly.pdbx_seq_one_letter_code
_entity_poly.pdbx_strand_id
1 'polypeptide(L)'
;MLYILGDTSKTWEAVARILAAREKVDMVALYYPGTEIPPSPFLVAARFEDLEPVTTWDEDASATASARMHVNSQFLGSLAALSFDSFEGDLALYPPRTREWIACAIPHEKMVLVRDDQLLGPLREVGVPALDTAPDGWW
;
A
#
# COMPACT_ATOMS: atom_id res chain seq x y z
N MET A 1 -1.40 8.68 12.51
CA MET A 1 -1.60 8.24 11.12
C MET A 1 -1.52 9.46 10.23
N LEU A 2 -0.83 9.35 9.10
CA LEU A 2 -0.74 10.37 8.08
C LEU A 2 -1.65 10.01 6.90
N TYR A 3 -2.21 11.04 6.29
CA TYR A 3 -3.14 10.96 5.17
C TYR A 3 -2.53 11.71 4.00
N ILE A 4 -2.38 11.05 2.85
CA ILE A 4 -1.79 11.62 1.65
C ILE A 4 -2.82 11.52 0.54
N LEU A 5 -3.24 12.66 0.00
CA LEU A 5 -4.25 12.75 -1.06
C LEU A 5 -3.57 13.02 -2.42
N GLY A 6 -4.14 12.46 -3.49
CA GLY A 6 -3.82 12.86 -4.86
C GLY A 6 -3.41 11.72 -5.78
N ASP A 7 -2.41 11.97 -6.62
CA ASP A 7 -1.87 10.98 -7.56
C ASP A 7 -1.24 9.82 -6.77
N THR A 8 -2.01 8.74 -6.62
CA THR A 8 -1.62 7.59 -5.80
C THR A 8 -0.36 6.97 -6.33
N SER A 9 -0.15 6.88 -7.64
CA SER A 9 1.04 6.25 -8.22
C SER A 9 2.36 6.88 -7.71
N LYS A 10 2.47 8.21 -7.78
CA LYS A 10 3.68 8.94 -7.37
C LYS A 10 3.84 9.02 -5.86
N THR A 11 2.74 9.28 -5.16
CA THR A 11 2.77 9.46 -3.70
C THR A 11 3.08 8.15 -2.99
N TRP A 12 2.46 7.06 -3.42
CA TRP A 12 2.75 5.71 -2.97
C TRP A 12 4.22 5.33 -3.23
N GLU A 13 4.74 5.57 -4.44
CA GLU A 13 6.12 5.21 -4.76
C GLU A 13 7.11 5.95 -3.85
N ALA A 14 6.86 7.23 -3.56
CA ALA A 14 7.68 8.00 -2.62
C ALA A 14 7.64 7.40 -1.20
N VAL A 15 6.45 7.08 -0.70
CA VAL A 15 6.27 6.42 0.62
C VAL A 15 7.04 5.10 0.67
N ALA A 16 6.89 4.25 -0.36
CA ALA A 16 7.54 2.96 -0.45
C ALA A 16 9.06 3.07 -0.46
N ARG A 17 9.60 4.04 -1.21
CA ARG A 17 11.05 4.29 -1.29
C ARG A 17 11.62 4.77 0.04
N ILE A 18 10.95 5.70 0.72
CA ILE A 18 11.40 6.20 2.02
C ILE A 18 11.39 5.07 3.06
N LEU A 19 10.31 4.30 3.12
CA LEU A 19 10.19 3.15 4.03
C LEU A 19 11.25 2.08 3.75
N ALA A 20 11.40 1.67 2.50
CA ALA A 20 12.41 0.68 2.10
C ALA A 20 13.86 1.15 2.34
N ALA A 21 14.10 2.46 2.39
CA ALA A 21 15.41 3.02 2.72
C ALA A 21 15.70 3.03 4.24
N ARG A 22 14.67 3.10 5.09
CA ARG A 22 14.81 3.07 6.55
C ARG A 22 14.88 1.66 7.10
N GLU A 23 14.07 0.77 6.54
CA GLU A 23 13.97 -0.62 6.98
C GLU A 23 13.60 -1.55 5.82
N LYS A 24 13.75 -2.86 6.04
CA LYS A 24 13.21 -3.83 5.09
C LYS A 24 11.69 -3.81 5.20
N VAL A 25 11.01 -3.73 4.06
CA VAL A 25 9.54 -3.82 3.99
C VAL A 25 9.14 -4.78 2.89
N ASP A 26 8.02 -5.45 3.10
CA ASP A 26 7.38 -6.31 2.12
C ASP A 26 6.06 -5.68 1.69
N MET A 27 5.71 -5.84 0.42
CA MET A 27 4.43 -5.43 -0.14
C MET A 27 3.51 -6.62 -0.31
N VAL A 28 2.23 -6.39 -0.04
CA VAL A 28 1.12 -7.26 -0.43
C VAL A 28 0.08 -6.44 -1.16
N ALA A 29 -0.38 -6.94 -2.31
CA ALA A 29 -1.58 -6.45 -2.96
C ALA A 29 -2.81 -7.16 -2.37
N LEU A 30 -3.81 -6.38 -1.98
CA LEU A 30 -5.08 -6.85 -1.41
C LEU A 30 -6.19 -6.54 -2.40
N TYR A 31 -6.66 -7.53 -3.13
CA TYR A 31 -7.71 -7.35 -4.13
C TYR A 31 -9.09 -7.59 -3.54
N TYR A 32 -10.11 -7.01 -4.17
CA TYR A 32 -11.50 -7.34 -3.89
C TYR A 32 -11.72 -8.87 -3.93
N PRO A 33 -12.60 -9.40 -3.08
CA PRO A 33 -12.98 -10.81 -3.12
C PRO A 33 -13.43 -11.22 -4.54
N GLY A 34 -12.83 -12.28 -5.08
CA GLY A 34 -13.16 -12.78 -6.42
C GLY A 34 -12.39 -12.14 -7.59
N THR A 35 -11.58 -11.10 -7.34
CA THR A 35 -10.69 -10.54 -8.35
C THR A 35 -9.46 -11.44 -8.56
N GLU A 36 -9.08 -11.67 -9.82
CA GLU A 36 -7.89 -12.44 -10.16
C GLU A 36 -6.62 -11.61 -9.91
N ILE A 37 -5.64 -12.19 -9.20
CA ILE A 37 -4.36 -11.53 -8.97
C ILE A 37 -3.54 -11.56 -10.27
N PRO A 38 -3.13 -10.40 -10.82
CA PRO A 38 -2.30 -10.36 -11.99
C PRO A 38 -0.94 -11.03 -11.75
N PRO A 39 -0.37 -11.74 -12.74
CA PRO A 39 0.83 -12.57 -12.57
C PRO A 39 2.13 -11.78 -12.41
N SER A 40 2.10 -10.45 -12.55
CA SER A 40 3.26 -9.57 -12.38
C SER A 40 2.79 -8.17 -11.99
N PRO A 41 3.54 -7.47 -11.11
CA PRO A 41 4.72 -7.92 -10.36
C PRO A 41 4.37 -8.77 -9.14
N PHE A 42 3.08 -9.02 -8.89
CA PHE A 42 2.59 -9.82 -7.78
C PHE A 42 2.50 -11.29 -8.14
N LEU A 43 2.59 -12.13 -7.12
CA LEU A 43 2.35 -13.57 -7.23
C LEU A 43 1.15 -13.92 -6.37
N VAL A 44 0.40 -14.95 -6.78
CA VAL A 44 -0.63 -15.54 -5.92
C VAL A 44 0.05 -16.14 -4.69
N ALA A 45 -0.47 -15.86 -3.50
CA ALA A 45 0.06 -16.44 -2.26
C ALA A 45 -0.14 -17.96 -2.26
N ALA A 46 0.93 -18.72 -2.00
CA ALA A 46 0.86 -20.18 -1.89
C ALA A 46 0.08 -20.64 -0.65
N ARG A 47 -0.06 -19.78 0.36
CA ARG A 47 -0.83 -19.99 1.58
C ARG A 47 -1.44 -18.67 2.01
N PHE A 48 -2.61 -18.74 2.64
CA PHE A 48 -3.25 -17.59 3.24
C PHE A 48 -2.41 -17.12 4.45
N GLU A 49 -1.95 -15.88 4.41
CA GLU A 49 -1.38 -15.21 5.56
C GLU A 49 -2.47 -14.40 6.25
N ASP A 50 -2.53 -14.50 7.58
CA ASP A 50 -3.51 -13.78 8.41
C ASP A 50 -3.03 -12.33 8.61
N LEU A 51 -3.06 -11.54 7.54
CA LEU A 51 -2.64 -10.14 7.52
C LEU A 51 -3.74 -9.24 8.09
N GLU A 52 -3.34 -8.17 8.77
CA GLU A 52 -4.29 -7.14 9.17
C GLU A 52 -4.86 -6.44 7.92
N PRO A 53 -6.20 -6.40 7.74
CA PRO A 53 -6.80 -5.70 6.63
C PRO A 53 -6.60 -4.18 6.79
N VAL A 54 -6.50 -3.48 5.66
CA VAL A 54 -6.46 -2.00 5.64
C VAL A 54 -7.87 -1.44 5.61
N THR A 55 -8.72 -2.03 4.77
CA THR A 55 -10.12 -1.68 4.57
C THR A 55 -10.98 -2.88 4.97
N THR A 56 -12.14 -2.62 5.57
CA THR A 56 -13.20 -3.61 5.69
C THR A 56 -14.02 -3.55 4.41
N TRP A 57 -13.83 -4.52 3.51
CA TRP A 57 -14.72 -4.70 2.37
C TRP A 57 -16.12 -5.11 2.90
N ASP A 58 -17.18 -4.73 2.18
CA ASP A 58 -18.56 -5.06 2.57
C ASP A 58 -18.71 -6.57 2.89
N GLU A 59 -19.53 -6.88 3.90
CA GLU A 59 -20.00 -8.25 4.24
C GLU A 59 -18.95 -9.26 4.75
N ASP A 60 -18.07 -8.87 5.70
CA ASP A 60 -17.05 -9.76 6.31
C ASP A 60 -16.12 -10.44 5.28
N ALA A 61 -16.11 -9.95 4.05
CA ALA A 61 -15.43 -10.59 2.94
C ALA A 61 -13.92 -10.36 3.05
N SER A 62 -13.17 -11.47 3.09
CA SER A 62 -11.71 -11.42 3.18
C SER A 62 -11.11 -11.06 1.82
N ALA A 63 -10.23 -10.06 1.81
CA ALA A 63 -9.49 -9.67 0.61
C ALA A 63 -8.70 -10.84 0.02
N THR A 64 -8.57 -10.86 -1.30
CA THR A 64 -7.68 -11.81 -1.99
C THR A 64 -6.27 -11.24 -1.97
N ALA A 65 -5.39 -11.82 -1.14
CA ALA A 65 -4.03 -11.30 -0.95
C ALA A 65 -2.99 -11.94 -1.88
N SER A 66 -2.08 -11.14 -2.41
CA SER A 66 -0.86 -11.62 -3.07
C SER A 66 0.11 -12.23 -2.07
N ALA A 67 1.12 -12.95 -2.59
CA ALA A 67 2.32 -13.26 -1.82
C ALA A 67 3.01 -11.95 -1.39
N ARG A 68 3.77 -12.03 -0.29
CA ARG A 68 4.69 -10.96 0.09
C ARG A 68 5.79 -10.81 -0.93
N MET A 69 5.94 -9.60 -1.43
CA MET A 69 7.02 -9.22 -2.34
C MET A 69 7.97 -8.28 -1.63
N HIS A 70 9.23 -8.68 -1.50
CA HIS A 70 10.23 -7.82 -0.87
C HIS A 70 10.42 -6.54 -1.70
N VAL A 71 10.29 -5.38 -1.06
CA VAL A 71 10.40 -4.10 -1.75
C VAL A 71 11.87 -3.78 -2.00
N ASN A 72 12.25 -3.81 -3.27
CA ASN A 72 13.55 -3.39 -3.76
C ASN A 72 13.39 -2.53 -5.01
N SER A 73 14.50 -1.97 -5.51
CA SER A 73 14.49 -1.09 -6.69
C SER A 73 13.91 -1.77 -7.95
N GLN A 74 14.18 -3.06 -8.14
CA GLN A 74 13.64 -3.82 -9.27
C GLN A 74 12.12 -3.96 -9.17
N PHE A 75 11.61 -4.36 -8.01
CA PHE A 75 10.18 -4.51 -7.75
C PHE A 75 9.44 -3.18 -7.91
N LEU A 76 9.98 -2.08 -7.35
CA LEU A 76 9.41 -0.75 -7.53
C LEU A 76 9.40 -0.32 -9.00
N GLY A 77 10.45 -0.64 -9.76
CA GLY A 77 10.49 -0.38 -11.20
C GLY A 77 9.42 -1.16 -11.98
N SER A 78 9.16 -2.42 -11.62
CA SER A 78 8.08 -3.21 -12.22
C SER A 78 6.69 -2.69 -11.83
N LEU A 79 6.54 -2.23 -10.59
CA LEU A 79 5.29 -1.67 -10.09
C LEU A 79 4.94 -0.34 -10.77
N ALA A 80 5.93 0.52 -11.03
CA ALA A 80 5.74 1.78 -11.74
C ALA A 80 5.27 1.61 -13.21
N ALA A 81 5.43 0.41 -13.78
CA ALA A 81 4.91 0.09 -15.10
C ALA A 81 3.41 -0.28 -15.08
N LEU A 82 2.81 -0.48 -13.90
CA LEU A 82 1.38 -0.75 -13.78
C LEU A 82 0.57 0.56 -13.85
N SER A 83 -0.61 0.45 -14.47
CA SER A 83 -1.63 1.50 -14.40
C SER A 83 -2.39 1.38 -13.08
N PHE A 84 -2.13 2.31 -12.16
CA PHE A 84 -2.80 2.38 -10.86
C PHE A 84 -4.29 2.74 -10.96
N ASP A 85 -4.69 3.46 -12.01
CA ASP A 85 -6.08 3.89 -12.22
C ASP A 85 -7.04 2.71 -12.47
N SER A 86 -6.51 1.56 -12.89
CA SER A 86 -7.27 0.33 -13.13
C SER A 86 -6.99 -0.73 -12.04
N PHE A 87 -6.34 -0.36 -10.95
CA PHE A 87 -5.96 -1.31 -9.91
C PHE A 87 -7.11 -1.52 -8.93
N GLU A 88 -7.78 -2.67 -9.04
CA GLU A 88 -8.92 -3.07 -8.20
C GLU A 88 -8.47 -3.68 -6.86
N GLY A 89 -7.67 -2.94 -6.11
CA GLY A 89 -7.19 -3.39 -4.80
C GLY A 89 -6.37 -2.34 -4.07
N ASP A 90 -5.86 -2.73 -2.91
CA ASP A 90 -5.01 -1.90 -2.06
C ASP A 90 -3.56 -2.42 -2.10
N LEU A 91 -2.58 -1.53 -1.97
CA LEU A 91 -1.18 -1.92 -1.83
C LEU A 91 -0.70 -1.64 -0.41
N ALA A 92 -0.58 -2.68 0.39
CA ALA A 92 -0.19 -2.58 1.78
C ALA A 92 1.29 -2.95 1.96
N LEU A 93 2.00 -2.15 2.77
CA LEU A 93 3.34 -2.40 3.23
C LEU A 93 3.33 -2.96 4.64
N TYR A 94 4.17 -3.96 4.86
CA TYR A 94 4.35 -4.62 6.13
C TYR A 94 5.84 -4.73 6.45
N PRO A 95 6.24 -4.58 7.72
CA PRO A 95 7.52 -5.07 8.17
C PRO A 95 7.61 -6.60 7.94
N PRO A 96 8.79 -7.12 7.60
CA PRO A 96 8.98 -8.53 7.31
C PRO A 96 8.49 -9.42 8.44
N ARG A 97 7.67 -10.43 8.10
CA ARG A 97 7.12 -11.42 9.05
C ARG A 97 6.17 -10.85 10.11
N THR A 98 5.70 -9.62 9.94
CA THR A 98 4.70 -9.00 10.83
C THR A 98 3.34 -8.93 10.16
N ARG A 99 2.27 -8.93 10.95
CA ARG A 99 0.89 -8.92 10.45
C ARG A 99 0.31 -7.52 10.28
N GLU A 100 0.91 -6.53 10.93
CA GLU A 100 0.43 -5.16 10.97
C GLU A 100 1.00 -4.37 9.79
N TRP A 101 0.14 -3.68 9.06
CA TRP A 101 0.60 -2.80 7.99
C TRP A 101 1.16 -1.50 8.56
N ILE A 102 2.08 -0.87 7.83
CA ILE A 102 2.72 0.42 8.19
C ILE A 102 2.38 1.54 7.21
N ALA A 103 2.07 1.19 5.96
CA ALA A 103 1.49 2.11 4.99
C ALA A 103 0.60 1.35 4.02
N CYS A 104 -0.37 2.03 3.43
CA CYS A 104 -1.21 1.45 2.40
C CYS A 104 -1.62 2.49 1.36
N ALA A 105 -1.45 2.18 0.08
CA ALA A 105 -2.08 2.93 -1.00
C ALA A 105 -3.45 2.33 -1.31
N ILE A 106 -4.44 3.19 -1.47
CA ILE A 106 -5.83 2.88 -1.83
C ILE A 106 -6.11 3.63 -3.13
N PRO A 107 -5.78 3.05 -4.30
CA PRO A 107 -5.80 3.73 -5.60
C PRO A 107 -7.18 4.29 -5.97
N HIS A 108 -8.25 3.53 -5.71
CA HIS A 108 -9.62 3.93 -6.02
C HIS A 108 -10.09 5.15 -5.21
N GLU A 109 -9.59 5.32 -3.98
CA GLU A 109 -9.81 6.50 -3.12
C GLU A 109 -8.80 7.63 -3.37
N LYS A 110 -7.83 7.44 -4.27
CA LYS A 110 -6.74 8.40 -4.52
C LYS A 110 -6.00 8.81 -3.24
N MET A 111 -5.77 7.83 -2.36
CA MET A 111 -5.17 8.05 -1.04
C MET A 111 -4.01 7.10 -0.74
N VAL A 112 -3.09 7.56 0.11
CA VAL A 112 -2.14 6.72 0.84
C VAL A 112 -2.26 7.00 2.35
N LEU A 113 -2.37 5.94 3.14
CA LEU A 113 -2.35 5.96 4.61
C LEU A 113 -0.97 5.54 5.10
N VAL A 114 -0.45 6.21 6.12
CA VAL A 114 0.84 5.87 6.74
C VAL A 114 0.69 5.88 8.26
N ARG A 115 1.02 4.77 8.93
CA ARG A 115 0.92 4.66 10.39
C ARG A 115 2.10 5.29 11.13
N ASP A 116 3.30 5.28 10.54
CA ASP A 116 4.48 5.96 11.09
C ASP A 116 4.42 7.47 10.87
N ASP A 117 4.11 8.23 11.92
CA ASP A 117 4.03 9.69 11.91
C ASP A 117 5.40 10.37 11.77
N GLN A 118 6.49 9.67 12.07
CA GLN A 118 7.85 10.17 11.88
C GLN A 118 8.19 10.41 10.40
N LEU A 119 7.39 9.85 9.49
CA LEU A 119 7.55 10.05 8.04
C LEU A 119 7.04 11.40 7.56
N LEU A 120 6.34 12.19 8.38
CA LEU A 120 5.77 13.47 7.96
C LEU A 120 6.84 14.44 7.40
N GLY A 121 7.97 14.58 8.10
CA GLY A 121 9.08 15.42 7.67
C GLY A 121 9.68 14.96 6.34
N PRO A 122 10.19 13.71 6.25
CA PRO A 122 10.72 13.13 5.01
C PRO A 122 9.76 13.21 3.82
N LEU A 123 8.46 12.99 4.03
CA LEU A 123 7.44 13.09 2.98
C LEU A 123 7.30 14.53 2.46
N ARG A 124 7.26 15.51 3.36
CA ARG A 124 7.20 16.92 2.97
C ARG A 124 8.46 17.39 2.23
N GLU A 125 9.63 16.90 2.63
CA GLU A 125 10.91 17.21 1.97
C GLU A 125 10.94 16.78 0.50
N VAL A 126 10.28 15.68 0.16
CA VAL A 126 10.14 15.21 -1.23
C VAL A 126 8.88 15.73 -1.93
N GLY A 127 8.18 16.70 -1.31
CA GLY A 127 7.01 17.37 -1.89
C GLY A 127 5.71 16.57 -1.82
N VAL A 128 5.63 15.54 -0.97
CA VAL A 128 4.38 14.80 -0.73
C VAL A 128 3.52 15.53 0.30
N PRO A 129 2.27 15.93 -0.04
CA PRO A 129 1.41 16.70 0.83
C PRO A 129 0.70 15.83 1.87
N ALA A 130 1.46 15.34 2.86
CA ALA A 130 0.94 14.55 3.97
C ALA A 130 0.26 15.41 5.05
N LEU A 131 -0.92 14.98 5.49
CA LEU A 131 -1.72 15.53 6.58
C LEU A 131 -1.64 14.60 7.80
N ASP A 132 -1.65 15.15 9.01
CA ASP A 132 -1.67 14.40 10.28
C ASP A 132 -3.09 14.24 10.87
N THR A 133 -4.08 14.85 10.21
CA THR A 133 -5.51 14.70 10.49
C THR A 133 -6.24 14.17 9.27
N ALA A 134 -7.27 13.35 9.52
CA ALA A 134 -8.14 12.85 8.46
C ALA A 134 -8.82 14.02 7.72
N PRO A 135 -9.00 13.94 6.39
CA PRO A 135 -9.79 14.91 5.64
C PRO A 135 -11.25 14.95 6.12
N ASP A 136 -11.89 16.11 6.02
CA ASP A 136 -13.31 16.26 6.35
C ASP A 136 -14.20 15.38 5.45
N GLY A 137 -15.20 14.73 6.05
CA GLY A 137 -16.17 13.88 5.34
C GLY A 137 -15.69 12.44 5.09
N TRP A 138 -14.59 12.03 5.71
CA TRP A 138 -14.03 10.68 5.59
C TRP A 138 -14.32 9.85 6.85
N TRP A 139 -15.55 9.32 6.93
CA TRP A 139 -16.03 8.13 7.68
C TRP A 139 -17.56 8.04 7.61
#